data_AF-A0AAY5EAX4-F1
#
_entry.id   AF-A0AAY5EAX4-F1
#
_cell.length_a   1.000
_cell.length_b   1.000
_cell.length_c   1.000
_cell.angle_alpha   90.00
_cell.angle_beta   90.00
_cell.angle_gamma   90.00
#
_symmetry.space_group_name_H-M   'P 1'
#
loop_
_entity.id
_entity.type
_entity.pdbx_description
1 polymer ?
#
loop_
_entity_poly.entity_id
_entity_poly.type
_entity_poly.pdbx_seq_one_letter_code
_entity_poly.pdbx_strand_id
1 'polypeptide(L)'
;RQREEEQRKEEEQRALDDMMGGVLELKKEDILRMEVPQPEFMAKPELRWTEEERRSYKEYEKKAKELREEQDKYRKALEAEMKKLQISIKDATLAFDETLNKLFERKVKSEMAIYQEELKISNLAHSLLTEEEVLNREKELNLKLENNEFGEALKKHREDVEAFQETYDNAVAEDKLLDKGFRKEFSDVPGHVDQLYKLYKRRPRVQRIRTQTEGCSLFKEHPLSGQAVAEGLSLMMKAMEELDTPDNKPDGLDMAVWERFCLARRAKVETEHQVKLKALTLAEMQAFLQKRTDEDENLCIYIFFIRLREEKMKFYLDIMVQILIKQGQVEVETGEFIADYSDSLLLHRSVVEDLNSTIKLKPLPQALLRKCCQPIYLLL
;
A
#
# COMPACT_ATOMS: atom_id res chain seq x y z
N ARG A 1 92.77 8.77 19.46
CA ARG A 1 91.50 8.28 20.05
C ARG A 1 90.82 7.24 19.17
N GLN A 2 90.08 7.58 18.10
CA GLN A 2 89.44 6.55 17.24
C GLN A 2 90.43 5.53 16.64
N ARG A 3 91.58 5.99 16.13
CA ARG A 3 92.65 5.10 15.61
C ARG A 3 93.34 4.23 16.68
N GLU A 4 93.42 4.72 17.91
CA GLU A 4 94.02 3.96 19.03
C GLU A 4 93.04 2.89 19.53
N GLU A 5 91.74 3.18 19.47
CA GLU A 5 90.67 2.26 19.82
C GLU A 5 90.51 1.15 18.77
N GLU A 6 90.72 1.47 17.49
CA GLU A 6 90.82 0.48 16.40
C GLU A 6 92.04 -0.43 16.58
N GLN A 7 93.22 0.12 16.89
CA GLN A 7 94.42 -0.69 17.14
C GLN A 7 94.24 -1.63 18.34
N ARG A 8 93.61 -1.17 19.42
CA ARG A 8 93.31 -2.00 20.59
C ARG A 8 92.39 -3.17 20.25
N LYS A 9 91.33 -2.92 19.48
CA LYS A 9 90.42 -3.99 19.01
C LYS A 9 91.15 -4.98 18.12
N GLU A 10 92.08 -4.51 17.29
CA GLU A 10 92.87 -5.35 16.40
C GLU A 10 93.93 -6.20 17.16
N GLU A 11 94.46 -5.68 18.27
CA GLU A 11 95.31 -6.43 19.21
C GLU A 11 94.51 -7.44 20.04
N GLU A 12 93.32 -7.06 20.51
CA GLU A 12 92.39 -7.94 21.22
C GLU A 12 91.90 -9.08 20.33
N GLN A 13 91.56 -8.80 19.07
CA GLN A 13 91.19 -9.81 18.07
C GLN A 13 92.35 -10.76 17.79
N ARG A 14 93.57 -10.24 17.61
CA ARG A 14 94.79 -11.06 17.45
C ARG A 14 95.08 -11.92 18.67
N ALA A 15 94.95 -11.37 19.86
CA ALA A 15 95.15 -12.13 21.10
C ALA A 15 94.09 -13.22 21.30
N LEU A 16 92.85 -12.98 20.88
CA LEU A 16 91.77 -13.96 20.89
C LEU A 16 92.01 -15.07 19.86
N ASP A 17 92.48 -14.72 18.66
CA ASP A 17 92.86 -15.66 17.61
C ASP A 17 94.03 -16.56 18.06
N ASP A 18 95.06 -15.99 18.70
CA ASP A 18 96.25 -16.72 19.17
C ASP A 18 95.99 -17.60 20.41
N MET A 19 95.07 -17.19 21.30
CA MET A 19 94.80 -17.92 22.54
C MET A 19 93.62 -18.91 22.45
N MET A 20 92.59 -18.62 21.64
CA MET A 20 91.35 -19.42 21.57
C MET A 20 90.83 -19.64 20.14
N GLY A 21 91.64 -19.41 19.11
CA GLY A 21 91.23 -19.65 17.71
C GLY A 21 90.09 -18.75 17.23
N GLY A 22 89.90 -17.59 17.87
CA GLY A 22 89.03 -16.52 17.38
C GLY A 22 87.55 -16.60 17.79
N VAL A 23 87.17 -17.56 18.66
CA VAL A 23 85.77 -17.74 19.09
C VAL A 23 85.68 -17.81 20.62
N LEU A 24 85.01 -16.83 21.24
CA LEU A 24 84.85 -16.72 22.69
C LEU A 24 83.76 -17.67 23.26
N GLU A 25 82.75 -18.00 22.46
CA GLU A 25 81.66 -18.93 22.80
C GLU A 25 81.37 -19.85 21.61
N LEU A 26 81.65 -21.15 21.74
CA LEU A 26 81.26 -22.15 20.75
C LEU A 26 79.73 -22.22 20.72
N LYS A 27 79.11 -21.69 19.66
CA LYS A 27 77.67 -21.88 19.45
C LYS A 27 77.46 -23.32 19.01
N LYS A 28 76.33 -23.93 19.40
CA LYS A 28 75.99 -25.31 18.96
C LYS A 28 75.95 -25.46 17.43
N GLU A 29 75.73 -24.36 16.72
CA GLU A 29 75.79 -24.26 15.25
C GLU A 29 77.22 -24.47 14.69
N ASP A 30 78.26 -24.15 15.47
CA ASP A 30 79.66 -24.26 15.07
C ASP A 30 80.14 -25.72 15.10
N ILE A 31 79.44 -26.61 15.80
CA ILE A 31 79.72 -28.07 15.82
C ILE A 31 79.70 -28.65 14.40
N LEU A 32 78.81 -28.17 13.54
CA LEU A 32 78.72 -28.59 12.13
C LEU A 32 79.87 -28.05 11.26
N ARG A 33 80.56 -27.01 11.72
CA ARG A 33 81.69 -26.35 11.01
C ARG A 33 83.04 -26.77 11.56
N MET A 34 83.08 -27.40 12.73
CA MET A 34 84.31 -27.92 13.32
C MET A 34 84.88 -29.05 12.45
N GLU A 35 86.20 -29.02 12.28
CA GLU A 35 86.97 -30.09 11.65
C GLU A 35 88.14 -30.46 12.57
N VAL A 36 88.43 -31.76 12.72
CA VAL A 36 89.63 -32.19 13.46
C VAL A 36 90.84 -32.01 12.54
N PRO A 37 91.85 -31.19 12.89
CA PRO A 37 93.02 -30.98 12.05
C PRO A 37 93.77 -32.28 11.81
N GLN A 38 94.15 -32.54 10.55
CA GLN A 38 94.91 -33.73 10.18
C GLN A 38 96.34 -33.64 10.76
N PRO A 39 96.83 -34.67 11.48
CA PRO A 39 98.21 -34.72 11.95
C PRO A 39 99.21 -34.74 10.79
N GLU A 40 100.25 -33.93 10.87
CA GLU A 40 101.24 -33.72 9.80
C GLU A 40 101.96 -35.01 9.34
N PHE A 41 102.11 -35.99 10.23
CA PHE A 41 102.76 -37.26 9.91
C PHE A 41 101.89 -38.19 9.05
N MET A 42 100.59 -37.93 8.90
CA MET A 42 99.71 -38.67 7.98
C MET A 42 100.08 -38.49 6.50
N ALA A 43 100.89 -37.48 6.16
CA ALA A 43 101.44 -37.31 4.81
C ALA A 43 102.57 -38.32 4.49
N LYS A 44 103.13 -39.03 5.49
CA LYS A 44 104.19 -40.02 5.33
C LYS A 44 103.59 -41.45 5.36
N PRO A 45 104.15 -42.43 4.62
CA PRO A 45 103.61 -43.80 4.58
C PRO A 45 103.55 -44.50 5.94
N GLU A 46 102.47 -45.25 6.20
CA GLU A 46 102.17 -45.91 7.49
C GLU A 46 103.26 -46.84 8.03
N LEU A 47 104.09 -47.41 7.14
CA LEU A 47 105.24 -48.24 7.52
C LEU A 47 106.34 -47.48 8.25
N ARG A 48 106.39 -46.14 8.12
CA ARG A 48 107.40 -45.28 8.75
C ARG A 48 106.92 -44.62 10.03
N TRP A 49 105.71 -44.92 10.49
CA TRP A 49 105.19 -44.36 11.73
C TRP A 49 105.88 -44.97 12.93
N THR A 50 106.38 -44.09 13.79
CA THR A 50 106.84 -44.44 15.13
C THR A 50 105.66 -44.94 15.99
N GLU A 51 105.98 -45.65 17.08
CA GLU A 51 104.97 -46.15 18.02
C GLU A 51 104.10 -45.01 18.60
N GLU A 52 104.70 -43.82 18.75
CA GLU A 52 104.04 -42.59 19.22
C GLU A 52 103.11 -42.00 18.14
N GLU A 53 103.55 -41.91 16.88
CA GLU A 53 102.71 -41.46 15.75
C GLU A 53 101.51 -42.40 15.51
N ARG A 54 101.69 -43.72 15.71
CA ARG A 54 100.57 -44.70 15.67
C ARG A 54 99.56 -44.46 16.79
N ARG A 55 100.00 -44.04 17.98
CA ARG A 55 99.10 -43.69 19.10
C ARG A 55 98.35 -42.39 18.80
N SER A 56 99.04 -41.38 18.27
CA SER A 56 98.43 -40.11 17.87
C SER A 56 97.42 -40.27 16.71
N TYR A 57 97.65 -41.19 15.78
CA TYR A 57 96.68 -41.51 14.71
C TYR A 57 95.38 -42.10 15.28
N LYS A 58 95.48 -43.06 16.20
CA LYS A 58 94.29 -43.65 16.86
C LYS A 58 93.51 -42.61 17.64
N GLU A 59 94.19 -41.65 18.26
CA GLU A 59 93.55 -40.55 18.99
C GLU A 59 92.87 -39.56 18.05
N TYR A 60 93.50 -39.23 16.91
CA TYR A 60 92.87 -38.43 15.85
C TYR A 60 91.64 -39.11 15.28
N GLU A 61 91.74 -40.40 14.94
CA GLU A 61 90.62 -41.17 14.36
C GLU A 61 89.44 -41.24 15.33
N LYS A 62 89.73 -41.42 16.63
CA LYS A 62 88.74 -41.37 17.70
C LYS A 62 88.07 -40.00 17.78
N LYS A 63 88.84 -38.90 17.83
CA LYS A 63 88.32 -37.52 17.86
C LYS A 63 87.51 -37.17 16.61
N ALA A 64 87.97 -37.57 15.43
CA ALA A 64 87.26 -37.36 14.17
C ALA A 64 85.97 -38.18 14.09
N LYS A 65 85.94 -39.39 14.65
CA LYS A 65 84.72 -40.20 14.76
C LYS A 65 83.73 -39.59 15.75
N GLU A 66 84.19 -39.18 16.93
CA GLU A 66 83.37 -38.51 17.94
C GLU A 66 82.74 -37.22 17.39
N LEU A 67 83.53 -36.39 16.68
CA LEU A 67 83.03 -35.17 16.05
C LEU A 67 81.98 -35.45 14.97
N ARG A 68 82.19 -36.45 14.10
CA ARG A 68 81.18 -36.86 13.11
C ARG A 68 79.89 -37.34 13.76
N GLU A 69 79.99 -38.12 14.83
CA GLU A 69 78.82 -38.58 15.59
C GLU A 69 78.06 -37.42 16.25
N GLU A 70 78.77 -36.41 16.75
CA GLU A 70 78.17 -35.21 17.32
C GLU A 70 77.49 -34.33 16.27
N GLN A 71 78.11 -34.14 15.11
CA GLN A 71 77.53 -33.46 13.95
C GLN A 71 76.26 -34.14 13.45
N ASP A 72 76.26 -35.47 13.32
CA ASP A 72 75.08 -36.23 12.89
C ASP A 72 73.96 -36.19 13.94
N LYS A 73 74.29 -36.24 15.23
CA LYS A 73 73.31 -36.07 16.33
C LYS A 73 72.67 -34.68 16.26
N TYR A 74 73.48 -33.64 16.07
CA TYR A 74 73.00 -32.26 15.98
C TYR A 74 72.16 -32.02 14.72
N ARG A 75 72.58 -32.53 13.54
CA ARG A 75 71.78 -32.49 12.30
C ARG A 75 70.41 -33.16 12.49
N LYS A 76 70.38 -34.37 13.06
CA LYS A 76 69.12 -35.09 13.33
C LYS A 76 68.23 -34.34 14.32
N ALA A 77 68.81 -33.68 15.31
CA ALA A 77 68.07 -32.84 16.26
C ALA A 77 67.41 -31.65 15.53
N LEU A 78 68.14 -30.93 14.69
CA LEU A 78 67.61 -29.82 13.89
C LEU A 78 66.52 -30.28 12.90
N GLU A 79 66.70 -31.42 12.22
CA GLU A 79 65.67 -31.98 11.33
C GLU A 79 64.38 -32.37 12.08
N ALA A 80 64.52 -32.90 13.30
CA ALA A 80 63.39 -33.24 14.15
C ALA A 80 62.65 -31.99 14.64
N GLU A 81 63.38 -30.94 15.05
CA GLU A 81 62.80 -29.65 15.41
C GLU A 81 62.09 -28.99 14.23
N MET A 82 62.72 -28.99 13.04
CA MET A 82 62.11 -28.46 11.83
C MET A 82 60.79 -29.19 11.50
N LYS A 83 60.77 -30.52 11.53
CA LYS A 83 59.55 -31.31 11.31
C LYS A 83 58.48 -31.02 12.36
N LYS A 84 58.87 -30.91 13.64
CA LYS A 84 57.96 -30.57 14.75
C LYS A 84 57.34 -29.19 14.55
N LEU A 85 58.13 -28.19 14.17
CA LEU A 85 57.66 -26.84 13.86
C LEU A 85 56.72 -26.84 12.65
N GLN A 86 57.06 -27.58 11.58
CA GLN A 86 56.21 -27.69 10.40
C GLN A 86 54.83 -28.31 10.72
N ILE A 87 54.80 -29.37 11.53
CA ILE A 87 53.54 -29.98 11.98
C ILE A 87 52.76 -28.98 12.84
N SER A 88 53.42 -28.34 13.81
CA SER A 88 52.79 -27.34 14.68
C SER A 88 52.18 -26.17 13.89
N ILE A 89 52.84 -25.70 12.83
CA ILE A 89 52.33 -24.62 11.97
C ILE A 89 51.10 -25.09 11.19
N LYS A 90 51.13 -26.31 10.63
CA LYS A 90 49.98 -26.88 9.92
C LYS A 90 48.77 -27.03 10.83
N ASP A 91 48.96 -27.62 12.02
CA ASP A 91 47.89 -27.82 12.98
C ASP A 91 47.30 -26.47 13.46
N ALA A 92 48.16 -25.48 13.71
CA ALA A 92 47.72 -24.13 14.08
C ALA A 92 46.95 -23.44 12.95
N THR A 93 47.37 -23.62 11.69
CA THR A 93 46.69 -23.05 10.52
C THR A 93 45.30 -23.67 10.34
N LEU A 94 45.20 -25.01 10.42
CA LEU A 94 43.93 -25.72 10.32
C LEU A 94 42.97 -25.32 11.45
N ALA A 95 43.46 -25.24 12.69
CA ALA A 95 42.65 -24.81 13.83
C ALA A 95 42.16 -23.36 13.67
N PHE A 96 42.99 -22.48 13.11
CA PHE A 96 42.61 -21.11 12.78
C PHE A 96 41.52 -21.06 11.72
N ASP A 97 41.69 -21.78 10.60
CA ASP A 97 40.74 -21.82 9.48
C ASP A 97 39.39 -22.39 9.92
N GLU A 98 39.37 -23.45 10.74
CA GLU A 98 38.14 -23.97 11.32
C GLU A 98 37.42 -22.94 12.20
N THR A 99 38.18 -22.19 13.00
CA THR A 99 37.62 -21.14 13.85
C THR A 99 37.07 -20.00 13.00
N LEU A 100 37.79 -19.60 11.95
CA LEU A 100 37.36 -18.57 11.02
C LEU A 100 36.09 -18.97 10.28
N ASN A 101 35.98 -20.22 9.81
CA ASN A 101 34.76 -20.74 9.17
C ASN A 101 33.56 -20.74 10.13
N LYS A 102 33.75 -21.18 11.38
CA LYS A 102 32.68 -21.13 12.40
C LYS A 102 32.21 -19.69 12.67
N LEU A 103 33.15 -18.74 12.73
CA LEU A 103 32.83 -17.32 12.89
C LEU A 103 32.11 -16.75 11.66
N PHE A 104 32.53 -17.14 10.46
CA PHE A 104 31.87 -16.73 9.21
C PHE A 104 30.45 -17.26 9.12
N GLU A 105 30.21 -18.54 9.41
CA GLU A 105 28.85 -19.10 9.46
C GLU A 105 27.97 -18.38 10.49
N ARG A 106 28.53 -18.05 11.66
CA ARG A 106 27.83 -17.30 12.69
C ARG A 106 27.49 -15.89 12.21
N LYS A 107 28.43 -15.21 11.54
CA LYS A 107 28.22 -13.88 10.95
C LYS A 107 27.06 -13.93 9.95
N VAL A 108 27.09 -14.85 8.99
CA VAL A 108 26.04 -14.98 7.96
C VAL A 108 24.67 -15.25 8.60
N LYS A 109 24.60 -16.15 9.60
CA LYS A 109 23.34 -16.44 10.31
C LYS A 109 22.83 -15.22 11.09
N SER A 110 23.72 -14.47 11.74
CA SER A 110 23.36 -13.26 12.47
C SER A 110 22.89 -12.14 11.53
N GLU A 111 23.59 -11.90 10.42
CA GLU A 111 23.18 -10.92 9.41
C GLU A 111 21.83 -11.29 8.78
N MET A 112 21.62 -12.57 8.44
CA MET A 112 20.34 -13.06 7.95
C MET A 112 19.19 -12.76 8.93
N ALA A 113 19.40 -13.01 10.24
CA ALA A 113 18.40 -12.71 11.25
C ALA A 113 18.14 -11.21 11.40
N ILE A 114 19.19 -10.38 11.34
CA ILE A 114 19.07 -8.91 11.38
C ILE A 114 18.23 -8.43 10.20
N TYR A 115 18.59 -8.82 8.97
CA TYR A 115 17.85 -8.40 7.78
C TYR A 115 16.39 -8.89 7.77
N GLN A 116 16.12 -10.08 8.32
CA GLN A 116 14.75 -10.56 8.49
C GLN A 116 13.93 -9.66 9.42
N GLU A 117 14.49 -9.28 10.57
CA GLU A 117 13.80 -8.41 11.52
C GLU A 117 13.68 -6.97 10.98
N GLU A 118 14.69 -6.45 10.27
CA GLU A 118 14.61 -5.13 9.62
C GLU A 118 13.50 -5.10 8.57
N LEU A 119 13.39 -6.13 7.73
CA LEU A 119 12.31 -6.24 6.76
C LEU A 119 10.95 -6.33 7.45
N LYS A 120 10.84 -7.10 8.54
CA LYS A 120 9.62 -7.22 9.33
C LYS A 120 9.21 -5.88 9.95
N ILE A 121 10.15 -5.13 10.52
CA ILE A 121 9.91 -3.79 11.07
C ILE A 121 9.40 -2.87 9.96
N SER A 122 10.04 -2.87 8.79
CA SER A 122 9.62 -2.05 7.64
C SER A 122 8.19 -2.38 7.20
N ASN A 123 7.86 -3.67 7.09
CA ASN A 123 6.53 -4.13 6.70
C ASN A 123 5.47 -3.76 7.74
N LEU A 124 5.76 -3.91 9.04
CA LEU A 124 4.86 -3.50 10.11
C LEU A 124 4.64 -1.98 10.11
N ALA A 125 5.71 -1.20 9.91
CA ALA A 125 5.59 0.26 9.80
C ALA A 125 4.70 0.66 8.62
N HIS A 126 4.87 0.02 7.46
CA HIS A 126 3.99 0.24 6.31
C HIS A 126 2.53 -0.15 6.59
N SER A 127 2.30 -1.28 7.25
CA SER A 127 0.97 -1.72 7.68
C SER A 127 0.31 -0.70 8.62
N LEU A 128 1.04 -0.17 9.60
CA LEU A 128 0.53 0.83 10.53
C LEU A 128 0.16 2.14 9.83
N LEU A 129 1.00 2.60 8.88
CA LEU A 129 0.69 3.78 8.07
C LEU A 129 -0.59 3.59 7.25
N THR A 130 -0.73 2.45 6.57
CA THR A 130 -1.94 2.13 5.81
C THR A 130 -3.18 2.07 6.72
N GLU A 131 -3.07 1.49 7.92
CA GLU A 131 -4.17 1.49 8.89
C GLU A 131 -4.53 2.91 9.33
N GLU A 132 -3.54 3.76 9.62
CA GLU A 132 -3.77 5.16 9.98
C GLU A 132 -4.48 5.94 8.85
N GLU A 133 -4.07 5.74 7.60
CA GLU A 133 -4.72 6.33 6.42
C GLU A 133 -6.20 5.91 6.31
N VAL A 134 -6.48 4.61 6.47
CA VAL A 134 -7.86 4.08 6.45
C VAL A 134 -8.68 4.67 7.59
N LEU A 135 -8.15 4.74 8.81
CA LEU A 135 -8.83 5.31 9.97
C LEU A 135 -9.10 6.81 9.79
N ASN A 136 -8.15 7.56 9.24
CA ASN A 136 -8.32 8.99 8.98
C ASN A 136 -9.41 9.23 7.93
N ARG A 137 -9.44 8.43 6.86
CA ARG A 137 -10.49 8.50 5.84
C ARG A 137 -11.86 8.10 6.37
N GLU A 138 -11.92 7.10 7.25
CA GLU A 138 -13.15 6.69 7.93
C GLU A 138 -13.69 7.82 8.82
N LYS A 139 -12.82 8.48 9.60
CA LYS A 139 -13.20 9.66 10.40
C LYS A 139 -13.71 10.80 9.54
N GLU A 140 -13.05 11.10 8.42
CA GLU A 140 -13.49 12.17 7.50
C GLU A 140 -14.88 11.88 6.92
N LEU A 141 -15.12 10.64 6.46
CA LEU A 141 -16.43 10.25 5.93
C LEU A 141 -17.50 10.24 7.03
N ASN A 142 -17.19 9.79 8.24
CA ASN A 142 -18.11 9.85 9.37
C ASN A 142 -18.47 11.30 9.73
N LEU A 143 -17.49 12.22 9.76
CA LEU A 143 -17.77 13.64 9.99
C LEU A 143 -18.66 14.23 8.89
N LYS A 144 -18.45 13.86 7.62
CA LYS A 144 -19.34 14.28 6.52
C LYS A 144 -20.75 13.71 6.68
N LEU A 145 -20.88 12.46 7.16
CA LEU A 145 -22.16 11.84 7.45
C LEU A 145 -22.86 12.43 8.68
N GLU A 146 -22.11 12.82 9.71
CA GLU A 146 -22.64 13.45 10.94
C GLU A 146 -23.05 14.90 10.70
N ASN A 147 -22.29 15.64 9.89
CA ASN A 147 -22.61 17.02 9.48
C ASN A 147 -23.78 17.09 8.47
N ASN A 148 -24.51 15.99 8.25
CA ASN A 148 -25.74 15.94 7.46
C ASN A 148 -26.93 16.64 8.14
N GLU A 149 -26.73 17.85 8.65
CA GLU A 149 -27.82 18.81 8.92
C GLU A 149 -28.71 18.97 7.67
N PHE A 150 -28.12 18.80 6.48
CA PHE A 150 -28.82 18.80 5.21
C PHE A 150 -29.85 17.67 5.08
N GLY A 151 -29.59 16.49 5.65
CA GLY A 151 -30.53 15.35 5.64
C GLY A 151 -31.80 15.62 6.45
N GLU A 152 -31.65 16.22 7.64
CA GLU A 152 -32.81 16.66 8.44
C GLU A 152 -33.57 17.81 7.78
N ALA A 153 -32.86 18.78 7.19
CA ALA A 153 -33.48 19.87 6.45
C ALA A 153 -34.24 19.38 5.19
N LEU A 154 -33.67 18.44 4.44
CA LEU A 154 -34.32 17.77 3.30
C LEU A 154 -35.57 17.01 3.74
N LYS A 155 -35.48 16.28 4.87
CA LYS A 155 -36.63 15.56 5.43
C LYS A 155 -37.76 16.52 5.80
N LYS A 156 -37.44 17.64 6.47
CA LYS A 156 -38.42 18.67 6.81
C LYS A 156 -39.05 19.29 5.56
N HIS A 157 -38.25 19.61 4.53
CA HIS A 157 -38.79 20.13 3.27
C HIS A 157 -39.70 19.12 2.55
N ARG A 158 -39.42 17.82 2.66
CA ARG A 158 -40.30 16.76 2.15
C ARG A 158 -41.63 16.75 2.90
N GLU A 159 -41.60 16.82 4.23
CA GLU A 159 -42.80 16.91 5.07
C GLU A 159 -43.62 18.17 4.74
N ASP A 160 -42.97 19.33 4.53
CA ASP A 160 -43.63 20.57 4.13
C ASP A 160 -44.31 20.45 2.74
N VAL A 161 -43.67 19.80 1.77
CA VAL A 161 -44.25 19.51 0.44
C VAL A 161 -45.45 18.59 0.55
N GLU A 162 -45.37 17.53 1.35
CA GLU A 162 -46.47 16.59 1.59
C GLU A 162 -47.66 17.27 2.27
N ALA A 163 -47.42 18.10 3.29
CA ALA A 163 -48.47 18.89 3.94
C ALA A 163 -49.11 19.87 2.94
N PHE A 164 -48.32 20.55 2.12
CA PHE A 164 -48.86 21.48 1.13
C PHE A 164 -49.64 20.77 0.02
N GLN A 165 -49.22 19.57 -0.40
CA GLN A 165 -49.96 18.70 -1.31
C GLN A 165 -51.36 18.40 -0.77
N GLU A 166 -51.48 18.06 0.52
CA GLU A 166 -52.79 17.85 1.17
C GLU A 166 -53.66 19.12 1.10
N THR A 167 -53.09 20.30 1.36
CA THR A 167 -53.83 21.57 1.25
C THR A 167 -54.27 21.92 -0.18
N TYR A 168 -53.52 21.47 -1.18
CA TYR A 168 -53.86 21.60 -2.59
C TYR A 168 -54.98 20.62 -2.97
N ASP A 169 -54.87 19.35 -2.57
CA ASP A 169 -55.86 18.32 -2.85
C ASP A 169 -57.21 18.65 -2.20
N ASN A 170 -57.20 19.20 -0.98
CA ASN A 170 -58.39 19.71 -0.31
C ASN A 170 -59.02 20.87 -1.09
N ALA A 171 -58.24 21.84 -1.57
CA ALA A 171 -58.75 22.93 -2.39
C ALA A 171 -59.34 22.44 -3.73
N VAL A 172 -58.72 21.44 -4.35
CA VAL A 172 -59.23 20.79 -5.57
C VAL A 172 -60.55 20.04 -5.28
N ALA A 173 -60.66 19.39 -4.12
CA ALA A 173 -61.87 18.70 -3.70
C ALA A 173 -63.02 19.67 -3.43
N GLU A 174 -62.78 20.76 -2.70
CA GLU A 174 -63.75 21.84 -2.46
C GLU A 174 -64.23 22.47 -3.78
N ASP A 175 -63.31 22.76 -4.69
CA ASP A 175 -63.63 23.30 -6.02
C ASP A 175 -64.53 22.32 -6.82
N LYS A 176 -64.22 21.03 -6.79
CA LYS A 176 -65.06 19.99 -7.42
C LYS A 176 -66.44 19.85 -6.74
N LEU A 177 -66.52 20.06 -5.43
CA LEU A 177 -67.79 20.02 -4.69
C LEU A 177 -68.71 21.17 -5.08
N LEU A 178 -68.18 22.40 -5.24
CA LEU A 178 -68.96 23.53 -5.76
C LEU A 178 -69.55 23.22 -7.15
N ASP A 179 -68.76 22.58 -8.01
CA ASP A 179 -69.22 22.22 -9.34
C ASP A 179 -70.34 21.17 -9.36
N LYS A 180 -70.23 20.14 -8.50
CA LYS A 180 -71.25 19.10 -8.33
C LYS A 180 -72.50 19.63 -7.61
N GLY A 181 -72.31 20.55 -6.67
CA GLY A 181 -73.35 21.16 -5.86
C GLY A 181 -74.23 22.15 -6.62
N PHE A 182 -73.72 22.73 -7.72
CA PHE A 182 -74.42 23.76 -8.50
C PHE A 182 -75.87 23.37 -8.86
N ARG A 183 -76.08 22.18 -9.43
CA ARG A 183 -77.42 21.74 -9.85
C ARG A 183 -78.40 21.57 -8.68
N LYS A 184 -77.89 21.25 -7.50
CA LYS A 184 -78.69 21.12 -6.26
C LYS A 184 -79.06 22.50 -5.72
N GLU A 185 -78.14 23.45 -5.76
CA GLU A 185 -78.33 24.84 -5.30
C GLU A 185 -79.39 25.61 -6.10
N PHE A 186 -79.55 25.32 -7.40
CA PHE A 186 -80.53 25.98 -8.29
C PHE A 186 -81.72 25.08 -8.64
N SER A 187 -82.02 24.08 -7.82
CA SER A 187 -83.14 23.15 -8.04
C SER A 187 -84.54 23.80 -7.99
N ASP A 188 -84.63 25.02 -7.47
CA ASP A 188 -85.83 25.86 -7.42
C ASP A 188 -86.19 26.51 -8.76
N VAL A 189 -85.29 26.51 -9.76
CA VAL A 189 -85.52 27.07 -11.11
C VAL A 189 -85.23 26.04 -12.23
N PRO A 190 -85.91 24.87 -12.26
CA PRO A 190 -85.57 23.75 -13.12
C PRO A 190 -85.57 24.05 -14.63
N GLY A 191 -86.36 25.04 -15.08
CA GLY A 191 -86.40 25.47 -16.48
C GLY A 191 -85.14 26.21 -16.96
N HIS A 192 -84.34 26.77 -16.05
CA HIS A 192 -83.17 27.60 -16.37
C HIS A 192 -81.84 26.99 -15.91
N VAL A 193 -81.86 25.89 -15.13
CA VAL A 193 -80.65 25.26 -14.54
C VAL A 193 -79.56 24.94 -15.58
N ASP A 194 -79.90 24.36 -16.73
CA ASP A 194 -78.90 23.99 -17.74
C ASP A 194 -78.29 25.21 -18.44
N GLN A 195 -79.09 26.26 -18.65
CA GLN A 195 -78.62 27.54 -19.20
C GLN A 195 -77.69 28.24 -18.22
N LEU A 196 -78.06 28.28 -16.94
CA LEU A 196 -77.23 28.83 -15.86
C LEU A 196 -75.93 28.03 -15.69
N TYR A 197 -75.96 26.70 -15.78
CA TYR A 197 -74.73 25.89 -15.68
C TYR A 197 -73.74 26.17 -16.84
N LYS A 198 -74.24 26.41 -18.06
CA LYS A 198 -73.38 26.85 -19.18
C LYS A 198 -72.72 28.20 -18.91
N LEU A 199 -73.46 29.16 -18.33
CA LEU A 199 -72.93 30.46 -17.92
C LEU A 199 -71.97 30.34 -16.72
N TYR A 200 -72.22 29.38 -15.83
CA TYR A 200 -71.37 29.07 -14.68
C TYR A 200 -70.01 28.51 -15.09
N LYS A 201 -69.94 27.76 -16.19
CA LYS A 201 -68.69 27.23 -16.78
C LYS A 201 -67.97 28.24 -17.67
N ARG A 202 -68.64 29.30 -18.10
CA ARG A 202 -68.04 30.34 -18.94
C ARG A 202 -67.02 31.14 -18.12
N ARG A 203 -65.82 31.29 -18.66
CA ARG A 203 -64.74 32.11 -18.07
C ARG A 203 -64.43 33.29 -18.99
N PRO A 204 -64.13 34.48 -18.44
CA PRO A 204 -63.53 35.56 -19.20
C PRO A 204 -62.28 35.08 -19.92
N ARG A 205 -62.19 35.35 -21.23
CA ARG A 205 -60.98 35.14 -22.00
C ARG A 205 -60.05 36.32 -21.75
N VAL A 206 -59.41 36.36 -20.59
CA VAL A 206 -58.34 37.33 -20.30
C VAL A 206 -57.09 36.90 -21.08
N GLN A 207 -57.13 36.97 -22.42
CA GLN A 207 -56.00 36.66 -23.29
C GLN A 207 -55.09 37.89 -23.45
N ARG A 208 -53.83 37.75 -23.04
CA ARG A 208 -52.63 38.42 -23.57
C ARG A 208 -52.64 39.96 -23.60
N ILE A 209 -52.47 40.62 -22.45
CA ILE A 209 -51.77 41.92 -22.39
C ILE A 209 -50.42 41.69 -21.72
N ARG A 210 -49.51 41.01 -22.43
CA ARG A 210 -48.06 41.08 -22.18
C ARG A 210 -47.32 40.50 -23.38
N THR A 211 -47.27 41.25 -24.47
CA THR A 211 -46.30 41.01 -25.54
C THR A 211 -45.98 42.34 -26.18
N GLN A 212 -45.22 43.16 -25.43
CA GLN A 212 -44.32 44.21 -25.88
C GLN A 212 -43.94 45.12 -24.69
N THR A 213 -42.96 44.69 -23.92
CA THR A 213 -41.93 45.60 -23.39
C THR A 213 -40.66 44.79 -23.35
N GLU A 214 -39.79 45.12 -24.29
CA GLU A 214 -38.46 44.57 -24.45
C GLU A 214 -37.59 44.88 -23.23
N GLY A 215 -36.69 43.93 -22.92
CA GLY A 215 -35.41 44.20 -22.28
C GLY A 215 -35.40 44.54 -20.79
N CYS A 216 -35.32 43.52 -19.93
CA CYS A 216 -34.35 43.55 -18.83
C CYS A 216 -34.10 42.15 -18.22
N SER A 217 -32.84 41.70 -18.34
CA SER A 217 -32.10 40.71 -17.55
C SER A 217 -32.72 39.34 -17.23
N LEU A 218 -32.25 38.33 -17.99
CA LEU A 218 -32.03 36.97 -17.46
C LEU A 218 -31.17 37.05 -16.19
N PHE A 219 -31.39 36.13 -15.25
CA PHE A 219 -30.70 35.96 -13.96
C PHE A 219 -31.01 36.99 -12.88
N LYS A 220 -32.23 36.89 -12.31
CA LYS A 220 -32.43 37.04 -10.87
C LYS A 220 -33.65 36.22 -10.48
N GLU A 221 -33.42 35.21 -9.64
CA GLU A 221 -34.45 34.53 -8.86
C GLU A 221 -35.24 35.59 -8.11
N HIS A 222 -36.41 35.96 -8.61
CA HIS A 222 -37.37 36.75 -7.87
C HIS A 222 -38.57 35.84 -7.68
N PRO A 223 -38.96 35.52 -6.42
CA PRO A 223 -40.23 34.85 -6.18
C PRO A 223 -41.31 35.68 -6.85
N LEU A 224 -42.24 35.02 -7.55
CA LEU A 224 -43.42 35.64 -8.14
C LEU A 224 -43.99 36.62 -7.13
N SER A 225 -43.78 37.92 -7.35
CA SER A 225 -44.20 38.94 -6.39
C SER A 225 -45.69 38.76 -6.15
N GLY A 226 -46.11 38.59 -4.89
CA GLY A 226 -47.52 38.39 -4.53
C GLY A 226 -48.44 39.49 -5.08
N GLN A 227 -47.86 40.64 -5.43
CA GLN A 227 -48.50 41.74 -6.12
C GLN A 227 -48.98 41.39 -7.54
N ALA A 228 -48.21 40.66 -8.35
CA ALA A 228 -48.60 40.26 -9.70
C ALA A 228 -49.73 39.21 -9.70
N VAL A 229 -49.75 38.36 -8.68
CA VAL A 229 -50.80 37.36 -8.45
C VAL A 229 -52.12 38.03 -8.04
N ALA A 230 -52.05 38.95 -7.07
CA ALA A 230 -53.21 39.73 -6.62
C ALA A 230 -53.79 40.62 -7.73
N GLU A 231 -52.94 41.23 -8.56
CA GLU A 231 -53.34 42.00 -9.74
C GLU A 231 -54.05 41.13 -10.79
N GLY A 232 -53.59 39.89 -11.00
CA GLY A 232 -54.22 38.93 -11.90
C GLY A 232 -55.62 38.50 -11.45
N LEU A 233 -55.81 38.24 -10.15
CA LEU A 233 -57.12 37.94 -9.57
C LEU A 233 -58.07 39.14 -9.68
N SER A 234 -57.59 40.34 -9.36
CA SER A 234 -58.40 41.57 -9.46
C SER A 234 -58.88 41.81 -10.89
N LEU A 235 -58.01 41.61 -11.89
CA LEU A 235 -58.38 41.75 -13.30
C LEU A 235 -59.41 40.69 -13.73
N MET A 236 -59.25 39.45 -13.27
CA MET A 236 -60.20 38.37 -13.54
C MET A 236 -61.58 38.67 -12.91
N MET A 237 -61.61 39.19 -11.69
CA MET A 237 -62.87 39.55 -11.00
C MET A 237 -63.58 40.72 -11.66
N LYS A 238 -62.86 41.74 -12.11
CA LYS A 238 -63.44 42.84 -12.91
C LYS A 238 -64.06 42.34 -14.22
N ALA A 239 -63.40 41.43 -14.92
CA ALA A 239 -63.95 40.84 -16.13
C ALA A 239 -65.15 39.91 -15.85
N MET A 240 -65.27 39.37 -14.63
CA MET A 240 -66.47 38.65 -14.19
C MET A 240 -67.65 39.60 -13.95
N GLU A 241 -67.42 40.77 -13.32
CA GLU A 241 -68.46 41.78 -13.10
C GLU A 241 -69.13 42.22 -14.41
N GLU A 242 -68.37 42.37 -15.50
CA GLU A 242 -68.91 42.65 -16.84
C GLU A 242 -69.83 41.53 -17.38
N LEU A 243 -69.56 40.27 -17.04
CA LEU A 243 -70.39 39.13 -17.41
C LEU A 243 -71.59 38.92 -16.47
N ASP A 244 -71.57 39.50 -15.27
CA ASP A 244 -72.65 39.47 -14.27
C ASP A 244 -73.69 40.59 -14.50
N THR A 245 -73.49 41.47 -15.48
CA THR A 245 -74.43 42.56 -15.78
C THR A 245 -75.85 42.04 -16.07
N PRO A 246 -76.90 42.79 -15.68
CA PRO A 246 -78.29 42.36 -15.86
C PRO A 246 -78.68 42.12 -17.32
N ASP A 247 -77.96 42.74 -18.26
CA ASP A 247 -78.13 42.53 -19.72
C ASP A 247 -77.82 41.09 -20.16
N ASN A 248 -77.03 40.34 -19.38
CA ASN A 248 -76.66 38.96 -19.66
C ASN A 248 -77.59 37.92 -18.99
N LYS A 249 -78.62 38.37 -18.26
CA LYS A 249 -79.56 37.50 -17.56
C LYS A 249 -80.50 36.78 -18.55
N PRO A 250 -80.77 35.47 -18.39
CA PRO A 250 -81.79 34.78 -19.16
C PRO A 250 -83.19 35.39 -19.07
N ASP A 251 -83.90 35.40 -20.19
CA ASP A 251 -85.28 35.87 -20.27
C ASP A 251 -86.20 35.06 -19.34
N GLY A 252 -87.03 35.76 -18.56
CA GLY A 252 -87.97 35.17 -17.61
C GLY A 252 -87.37 34.69 -16.29
N LEU A 253 -86.06 34.85 -16.05
CA LEU A 253 -85.44 34.54 -14.75
C LEU A 253 -85.67 35.68 -13.74
N ASP A 254 -85.94 35.37 -12.47
CA ASP A 254 -86.05 36.39 -11.42
C ASP A 254 -84.69 37.04 -11.09
N MET A 255 -84.71 38.32 -10.70
CA MET A 255 -83.49 39.07 -10.41
C MET A 255 -82.76 38.56 -9.16
N ALA A 256 -83.50 38.14 -8.12
CA ALA A 256 -82.88 37.59 -6.92
C ALA A 256 -82.14 36.27 -7.19
N VAL A 257 -82.67 35.45 -8.12
CA VAL A 257 -82.01 34.21 -8.56
C VAL A 257 -80.76 34.51 -9.39
N TRP A 258 -80.79 35.56 -10.23
CA TRP A 258 -79.63 36.02 -10.99
C TRP A 258 -78.50 36.53 -10.09
N GLU A 259 -78.81 37.33 -9.06
CA GLU A 259 -77.83 37.80 -8.08
C GLU A 259 -77.18 36.64 -7.31
N ARG A 260 -77.99 35.66 -6.88
CA ARG A 260 -77.49 34.43 -6.24
C ARG A 260 -76.57 33.63 -7.17
N PHE A 261 -76.93 33.53 -8.45
CA PHE A 261 -76.09 32.91 -9.48
C PHE A 261 -74.75 33.64 -9.67
N CYS A 262 -74.77 34.97 -9.73
CA CYS A 262 -73.55 35.77 -9.86
C CYS A 262 -72.60 35.55 -8.68
N LEU A 263 -73.13 35.50 -7.45
CA LEU A 263 -72.36 35.19 -6.26
C LEU A 263 -71.74 33.79 -6.30
N ALA A 264 -72.52 32.76 -6.63
CA ALA A 264 -72.03 31.38 -6.76
C ALA A 264 -70.95 31.26 -7.86
N ARG A 265 -71.13 31.98 -8.97
CA ARG A 265 -70.17 32.00 -10.08
C ARG A 265 -68.86 32.69 -9.71
N ARG A 266 -68.90 33.82 -8.99
CA ARG A 266 -67.69 34.50 -8.49
C ARG A 266 -66.95 33.66 -7.46
N ALA A 267 -67.68 33.05 -6.51
CA ALA A 267 -67.09 32.13 -5.54
C ALA A 267 -66.36 30.96 -6.23
N LYS A 268 -66.93 30.41 -7.30
CA LYS A 268 -66.28 29.37 -8.11
C LYS A 268 -65.00 29.85 -8.82
N VAL A 269 -65.01 31.07 -9.35
CA VAL A 269 -63.82 31.64 -10.02
C VAL A 269 -62.70 31.88 -9.00
N GLU A 270 -63.04 32.29 -7.78
CA GLU A 270 -62.09 32.44 -6.68
C GLU A 270 -61.46 31.08 -6.33
N THR A 271 -62.26 30.03 -6.11
CA THR A 271 -61.71 28.69 -5.79
C THR A 271 -60.85 28.11 -6.91
N GLU A 272 -61.23 28.29 -8.18
CA GLU A 272 -60.41 27.87 -9.31
C GLU A 272 -59.08 28.64 -9.39
N HIS A 273 -59.08 29.93 -9.05
CA HIS A 273 -57.86 30.71 -8.98
C HIS A 273 -56.96 30.25 -7.82
N GLN A 274 -57.54 30.01 -6.64
CA GLN A 274 -56.82 29.47 -5.49
C GLN A 274 -56.19 28.11 -5.79
N VAL A 275 -56.91 27.21 -6.48
CA VAL A 275 -56.37 25.92 -6.93
C VAL A 275 -55.17 26.12 -7.86
N LYS A 276 -55.25 27.07 -8.82
CA LYS A 276 -54.13 27.37 -9.74
C LYS A 276 -52.91 27.92 -9.00
N LEU A 277 -53.09 28.80 -8.02
CA LEU A 277 -51.98 29.34 -7.23
C LEU A 277 -51.32 28.25 -6.40
N LYS A 278 -52.10 27.45 -5.68
CA LYS A 278 -51.58 26.31 -4.92
C LYS A 278 -50.87 25.31 -5.84
N ALA A 279 -51.37 25.05 -7.05
CA ALA A 279 -50.69 24.19 -8.02
C ALA A 279 -49.30 24.74 -8.42
N LEU A 280 -49.19 26.06 -8.65
CA LEU A 280 -47.91 26.70 -8.99
C LEU A 280 -46.93 26.65 -7.82
N THR A 281 -47.37 27.00 -6.61
CA THR A 281 -46.54 26.95 -5.40
C THR A 281 -46.07 25.52 -5.12
N LEU A 282 -46.95 24.52 -5.26
CA LEU A 282 -46.59 23.12 -5.10
C LEU A 282 -45.54 22.68 -6.13
N ALA A 283 -45.67 23.09 -7.39
CA ALA A 283 -44.69 22.79 -8.43
C ALA A 283 -43.31 23.42 -8.13
N GLU A 284 -43.29 24.65 -7.60
CA GLU A 284 -42.05 25.31 -7.16
C GLU A 284 -41.40 24.57 -5.98
N MET A 285 -42.19 24.20 -4.97
CA MET A 285 -41.70 23.44 -3.81
C MET A 285 -41.15 22.06 -4.22
N GLN A 286 -41.83 21.36 -5.14
CA GLN A 286 -41.38 20.08 -5.69
C GLN A 286 -40.08 20.23 -6.51
N ALA A 287 -39.96 21.27 -7.33
CA ALA A 287 -38.74 21.54 -8.10
C ALA A 287 -37.54 21.84 -7.19
N PHE A 288 -37.75 22.59 -6.11
CA PHE A 288 -36.73 22.87 -5.10
C PHE A 288 -36.28 21.58 -4.39
N LEU A 289 -37.24 20.76 -3.94
CA LEU A 289 -36.93 19.48 -3.29
C LEU A 289 -36.14 18.55 -4.22
N GLN A 290 -36.53 18.47 -5.50
CA GLN A 290 -35.82 17.64 -6.49
C GLN A 290 -34.38 18.13 -6.68
N LYS A 291 -34.17 19.43 -6.91
CA LYS A 291 -32.83 20.02 -7.05
C LYS A 291 -31.95 19.72 -5.84
N ARG A 292 -32.48 19.88 -4.62
CA ARG A 292 -31.75 19.58 -3.38
C ARG A 292 -31.47 18.09 -3.17
N THR A 293 -32.35 17.22 -3.68
CA THR A 293 -32.14 15.76 -3.65
C THR A 293 -31.09 15.34 -4.68
N ASP A 294 -31.05 15.97 -5.85
CA ASP A 294 -30.04 15.69 -6.89
C ASP A 294 -28.64 16.21 -6.48
N GLU A 295 -28.62 17.32 -5.73
CA GLU A 295 -27.42 17.85 -5.06
C GLU A 295 -27.01 17.04 -3.83
N ASP A 296 -27.80 16.05 -3.41
CA ASP A 296 -27.52 15.23 -2.22
C ASP A 296 -26.35 14.27 -2.49
N GLU A 297 -25.14 14.76 -2.20
CA GLU A 297 -23.87 14.02 -2.26
C GLU A 297 -23.85 12.76 -1.36
N ASN A 298 -24.88 12.58 -0.53
CA ASN A 298 -25.00 11.50 0.44
C ASN A 298 -25.01 10.10 -0.16
N LEU A 299 -25.60 9.90 -1.33
CA LEU A 299 -25.51 8.61 -2.03
C LEU A 299 -24.06 8.31 -2.44
N CYS A 300 -23.31 9.32 -2.88
CA CYS A 300 -21.89 9.17 -3.20
C CYS A 300 -21.06 8.89 -1.95
N ILE A 301 -21.26 9.66 -0.87
CA ILE A 301 -20.58 9.46 0.42
C ILE A 301 -20.84 8.06 0.97
N TYR A 302 -22.08 7.57 0.88
CA TYR A 302 -22.45 6.22 1.33
C TYR A 302 -21.78 5.12 0.51
N ILE A 303 -21.71 5.27 -0.82
CA ILE A 303 -20.95 4.35 -1.69
C ILE A 303 -19.46 4.35 -1.34
N PHE A 304 -18.86 5.53 -1.12
CA PHE A 304 -17.47 5.62 -0.69
C PHE A 304 -17.24 4.96 0.68
N PHE A 305 -18.19 5.10 1.60
CA PHE A 305 -18.13 4.49 2.92
C PHE A 305 -18.20 2.95 2.86
N ILE A 306 -19.09 2.39 2.02
CA ILE A 306 -19.15 0.93 1.79
C ILE A 306 -17.83 0.42 1.23
N ARG A 307 -17.29 1.08 0.20
CA ARG A 307 -16.01 0.69 -0.40
C ARG A 307 -14.86 0.75 0.60
N LEU A 308 -14.81 1.79 1.44
CA LEU A 308 -13.80 1.90 2.48
C LEU A 308 -13.90 0.75 3.50
N ARG A 309 -15.12 0.31 3.85
CA ARG A 309 -15.31 -0.86 4.72
C ARG A 309 -14.80 -2.15 4.08
N GLU A 310 -15.04 -2.33 2.78
CA GLU A 310 -14.51 -3.49 2.04
C GLU A 310 -12.99 -3.48 1.98
N GLU A 311 -12.38 -2.33 1.68
CA GLU A 311 -10.92 -2.14 1.67
C GLU A 311 -10.31 -2.42 3.05
N LYS A 312 -10.92 -1.90 4.13
CA LYS A 312 -10.53 -2.16 5.52
C LYS A 312 -10.62 -3.64 5.87
N MET A 313 -11.71 -4.31 5.48
CA MET A 313 -11.88 -5.75 5.72
C MET A 313 -10.83 -6.56 4.97
N LYS A 314 -10.58 -6.24 3.71
CA LYS A 314 -9.54 -6.90 2.91
C LYS A 314 -8.17 -6.75 3.57
N PHE A 315 -7.82 -5.54 4.00
CA PHE A 315 -6.56 -5.27 4.68
C PHE A 315 -6.40 -6.07 5.98
N TYR A 316 -7.45 -6.25 6.78
CA TYR A 316 -7.38 -7.05 8.02
C TYR A 316 -7.31 -8.55 7.80
N LEU A 317 -7.84 -9.05 6.68
CA LEU A 317 -7.82 -10.48 6.34
C LEU A 317 -6.57 -10.87 5.54
N ASP A 318 -6.03 -9.94 4.76
CA ASP A 318 -4.84 -10.12 3.91
C ASP A 318 -3.56 -9.85 4.71
N ILE A 319 -3.23 -10.81 5.57
CA ILE A 319 -2.11 -10.70 6.50
C ILE A 319 -0.82 -11.07 5.78
N MET A 320 0.16 -10.17 5.84
CA MET A 320 1.51 -10.44 5.35
C MET A 320 2.24 -11.44 6.26
N VAL A 321 2.75 -12.53 5.67
CA VAL A 321 3.56 -13.53 6.36
C VAL A 321 4.93 -13.62 5.70
N GLN A 322 5.98 -13.49 6.50
CA GLN A 322 7.36 -13.67 6.06
C GLN A 322 7.79 -15.12 6.22
N ILE A 323 8.26 -15.72 5.13
CA ILE A 323 8.68 -17.14 5.08
C ILE A 323 10.11 -17.21 4.56
N LEU A 324 10.95 -17.99 5.23
CA LEU A 324 12.30 -18.29 4.75
C LEU A 324 12.25 -19.52 3.84
N ILE A 325 12.66 -19.33 2.59
CA ILE A 325 12.72 -20.38 1.57
C ILE A 325 14.18 -20.56 1.14
N LYS A 326 14.61 -21.81 0.91
CA LYS A 326 15.98 -22.09 0.46
C LYS A 326 16.14 -21.84 -1.04
N GLN A 327 17.34 -21.42 -1.45
CA GLN A 327 17.68 -21.31 -2.87
C GLN A 327 17.49 -22.68 -3.57
N GLY A 328 16.73 -22.68 -4.67
CA GLY A 328 16.29 -23.90 -5.37
C GLY A 328 14.89 -24.39 -5.02
N GLN A 329 14.18 -23.72 -4.09
CA GLN A 329 12.74 -23.88 -3.85
C GLN A 329 11.92 -22.69 -4.40
N VAL A 330 12.61 -21.68 -4.92
CA VAL A 330 12.01 -20.56 -5.65
C VAL A 330 12.25 -20.85 -7.12
N GLU A 331 11.16 -20.93 -7.85
CA GLU A 331 11.11 -21.41 -9.23
C GLU A 331 10.89 -20.24 -10.22
N VAL A 332 10.58 -19.04 -9.71
CA VAL A 332 10.37 -17.81 -10.47
C VAL A 332 11.70 -17.19 -10.90
N GLU A 333 11.78 -16.74 -12.15
CA GLU A 333 12.93 -15.97 -12.65
C GLU A 333 13.00 -14.62 -11.95
N THR A 334 14.00 -14.43 -11.10
CA THR A 334 14.24 -13.16 -10.43
C THR A 334 14.97 -12.20 -11.36
N GLY A 335 14.40 -11.02 -11.62
CA GLY A 335 15.06 -9.96 -12.38
C GLY A 335 16.36 -9.45 -11.74
N GLU A 336 17.11 -8.61 -12.47
CA GLU A 336 18.48 -8.17 -12.11
C GLU A 336 18.59 -7.32 -10.82
N PHE A 337 17.49 -6.80 -10.28
CA PHE A 337 17.55 -5.82 -9.18
C PHE A 337 16.70 -6.21 -7.96
N ILE A 338 15.40 -6.44 -8.13
CA ILE A 338 14.48 -6.87 -7.07
C ILE A 338 13.63 -8.01 -7.64
N ALA A 339 13.56 -9.11 -6.90
CA ALA A 339 12.69 -10.22 -7.25
C ALA A 339 11.23 -9.81 -7.03
N ASP A 340 10.46 -9.70 -8.11
CA ASP A 340 9.02 -9.48 -8.07
C ASP A 340 8.31 -10.83 -7.99
N TYR A 341 7.50 -11.00 -6.94
CA TYR A 341 6.74 -12.21 -6.65
C TYR A 341 5.23 -11.97 -6.71
N SER A 342 4.80 -10.83 -7.25
CA SER A 342 3.39 -10.43 -7.28
C SER A 342 2.49 -11.45 -8.01
N ASP A 343 3.01 -12.10 -9.05
CA ASP A 343 2.33 -13.14 -9.82
C ASP A 343 2.69 -14.58 -9.39
N SER A 344 3.32 -14.74 -8.22
CA SER A 344 3.76 -16.04 -7.72
C SER A 344 2.77 -16.67 -6.73
N LEU A 345 2.79 -18.00 -6.65
CA LEU A 345 1.92 -18.77 -5.76
C LEU A 345 2.74 -19.68 -4.85
N LEU A 346 2.43 -19.66 -3.56
CA LEU A 346 3.02 -20.60 -2.60
C LEU A 346 2.31 -21.95 -2.68
N LEU A 347 2.98 -22.96 -3.23
CA LEU A 347 2.46 -24.31 -3.34
C LEU A 347 3.05 -25.24 -2.28
N HIS A 348 2.20 -26.11 -1.73
CA HIS A 348 2.69 -27.17 -0.85
C HIS A 348 3.48 -28.21 -1.66
N ARG A 349 4.62 -28.65 -1.12
CA ARG A 349 5.56 -29.56 -1.78
C ARG A 349 4.91 -30.85 -2.32
N SER A 350 3.90 -31.38 -1.61
CA SER A 350 3.21 -32.60 -2.05
C SER A 350 2.60 -32.47 -3.43
N VAL A 351 2.09 -31.28 -3.80
CA VAL A 351 1.48 -31.04 -5.11
C VAL A 351 2.50 -31.31 -6.23
N VAL A 352 3.73 -30.86 -6.05
CA VAL A 352 4.84 -31.06 -7.00
C VAL A 352 5.29 -32.52 -7.02
N GLU A 353 5.39 -33.16 -5.85
CA GLU A 353 5.80 -34.56 -5.74
C GLU A 353 4.78 -35.53 -6.34
N ASP A 354 3.49 -35.26 -6.15
CA ASP A 354 2.39 -36.03 -6.72
C ASP A 354 2.35 -35.90 -8.24
N LEU A 355 2.55 -34.68 -8.75
CA LEU A 355 2.68 -34.43 -10.19
C LEU A 355 3.87 -35.17 -10.79
N ASN A 356 5.04 -35.08 -10.14
CA ASN A 356 6.26 -35.77 -10.57
C ASN A 356 6.10 -37.29 -10.55
N SER A 357 5.42 -37.84 -9.55
CA SER A 357 5.11 -39.27 -9.46
C SER A 357 4.17 -39.70 -10.59
N THR A 358 3.17 -38.89 -10.90
CA THR A 358 2.24 -39.12 -12.02
C THR A 358 2.95 -39.09 -13.38
N ILE A 359 3.88 -38.15 -13.57
CA ILE A 359 4.70 -38.05 -14.79
C ILE A 359 5.59 -39.29 -14.94
N LYS A 360 6.24 -39.75 -13.86
CA LYS A 360 7.08 -40.96 -13.88
C LYS A 360 6.30 -42.23 -14.21
N LEU A 361 5.02 -42.30 -13.84
CA LEU A 361 4.14 -43.44 -14.13
C LEU A 361 3.61 -43.46 -15.58
N LYS A 362 3.67 -42.35 -16.31
CA LYS A 362 3.29 -42.28 -17.73
C LYS A 362 4.54 -42.39 -18.61
N PRO A 363 4.71 -43.45 -19.42
CA PRO A 363 5.81 -43.53 -20.37
C PRO A 363 5.59 -42.50 -21.49
N LEU A 364 6.14 -41.30 -21.34
CA LEU A 364 6.21 -40.34 -22.43
C LEU A 364 7.30 -40.79 -23.42
N PRO A 365 7.08 -40.67 -24.75
CA PRO A 365 8.05 -41.07 -25.76
C PRO A 365 9.40 -40.37 -25.55
N GLN A 366 10.50 -41.12 -25.66
CA GLN A 366 11.89 -40.70 -25.42
C GLN A 366 12.34 -39.42 -26.15
N ALA A 367 11.61 -38.96 -27.17
CA ALA A 367 11.87 -37.71 -27.86
C ALA A 367 11.57 -36.45 -27.00
N LEU A 368 10.70 -36.55 -25.99
CA LEU A 368 10.44 -35.47 -25.02
C LEU A 368 11.38 -35.54 -23.80
N LEU A 369 11.93 -36.72 -23.51
CA LEU A 369 12.82 -36.94 -22.35
C LEU A 369 14.17 -36.20 -22.48
N ARG A 370 14.66 -35.87 -23.69
CA ARG A 370 15.87 -35.02 -23.82
C ARG A 370 15.66 -33.55 -23.46
N LYS A 371 14.41 -33.09 -23.32
CA LYS A 371 14.08 -31.79 -22.69
C LYS A 371 13.65 -31.93 -21.22
N CYS A 372 13.41 -33.16 -20.74
CA CYS A 372 12.91 -33.47 -19.39
C CYS A 372 13.88 -34.28 -18.52
N CYS A 373 15.12 -34.51 -18.96
CA CYS A 373 16.15 -35.28 -18.24
C CYS A 373 17.41 -34.48 -17.92
N GLN A 374 17.27 -33.19 -17.63
CA GLN A 374 17.91 -32.67 -16.42
C GLN A 374 16.98 -33.02 -15.26
N PRO A 375 17.46 -33.32 -14.05
CA PRO A 375 16.56 -33.34 -12.89
C PRO A 375 15.76 -32.04 -12.95
N ILE A 376 14.45 -32.17 -13.12
CA ILE A 376 13.50 -31.05 -13.18
C ILE A 376 13.53 -30.41 -11.79
N TYR A 377 14.53 -29.57 -11.54
CA TYR A 377 14.46 -28.38 -10.70
C TYR A 377 14.04 -27.23 -11.63
N LEU A 378 12.90 -27.42 -12.30
CA LEU A 378 12.46 -26.59 -13.40
C LEU A 378 11.39 -25.63 -12.89
N LEU A 379 11.80 -24.36 -12.80
CA LEU A 379 11.07 -23.16 -13.23
C LEU A 379 9.52 -23.19 -13.17
N LEU A 380 8.99 -22.33 -12.30
CA LEU A 380 7.64 -21.81 -12.08
C LEU A 380 7.75 -20.45 -11.38
#